data_AF-A0A1H7T867-F1
#
_entry.id   AF-A0A1H7T867-F1
#
_cell.length_a   1.000
_cell.length_b   1.000
_cell.length_c   1.000
_cell.angle_alpha   90.00
_cell.angle_beta   90.00
_cell.angle_gamma   90.00
#
_symmetry.space_group_name_H-M   'P 1'
#
loop_
_entity.id
_entity.type
_entity.pdbx_description
1 polymer ?
#
loop_
_entity_poly.entity_id
_entity_poly.type
_entity_poly.pdbx_seq_one_letter_code
_entity_poly.pdbx_strand_id
1 'polypeptide(L)'
;MPTPVITWMNSTHTQQVTAPFDFGVIDAGDLSPPYTFNIWNNKGEATDVSTMEDCTITTRDMSGGLGNTVGNEVEVVKNNWFHAQVDSLQETDLGQPTSIIGKDFSKPIGTTGKTTKDHTGATYPTPFTPAAKEILGVNNNGDPTDAAGNYATVTLQAAVPLDAKSGKQQFKVRVSYRYV
;
A
#
# COMPACT_ATOMS: atom_id res chain seq x y z
N MET A 1 -8.14 -17.51 12.00
CA MET A 1 -8.44 -16.39 12.94
C MET A 1 -9.48 -15.45 12.29
N PRO A 2 -9.93 -14.33 12.90
CA PRO A 2 -10.77 -13.36 12.18
C PRO A 2 -10.08 -12.80 10.94
N THR A 3 -10.85 -12.38 9.93
CA THR A 3 -10.33 -11.78 8.69
C THR A 3 -9.52 -10.50 8.99
N PRO A 4 -8.40 -10.25 8.27
CA PRO A 4 -7.65 -9.01 8.40
C PRO A 4 -8.52 -7.76 8.22
N VAL A 5 -8.23 -6.72 9.01
CA VAL A 5 -8.95 -5.44 8.97
C VAL A 5 -8.01 -4.38 8.41
N ILE A 6 -8.23 -4.00 7.15
CA ILE A 6 -7.30 -3.15 6.40
C ILE A 6 -7.75 -1.70 6.46
N THR A 7 -6.82 -0.83 6.88
CA THR A 7 -7.04 0.62 6.93
C THR A 7 -5.92 1.35 6.21
N TRP A 8 -6.26 2.25 5.29
CA TRP A 8 -5.31 3.12 4.62
C TRP A 8 -5.24 4.45 5.34
N MET A 9 -4.06 4.84 5.80
CA MET A 9 -3.83 6.13 6.46
C MET A 9 -2.92 7.01 5.59
N ASN A 10 -3.02 8.32 5.78
CA ASN A 10 -2.06 9.29 5.24
C ASN A 10 -0.64 9.04 5.77
N SER A 11 0.35 9.75 5.22
CA SER A 11 1.77 9.63 5.59
C SER A 11 2.06 9.81 7.08
N THR A 12 1.23 10.56 7.81
CA THR A 12 1.41 10.83 9.24
C THR A 12 0.61 9.90 10.15
N HIS A 13 -0.10 8.90 9.60
CA HIS A 13 -0.96 7.97 10.34
C HIS A 13 -2.16 8.63 11.07
N THR A 14 -2.44 9.91 10.80
CA THR A 14 -3.44 10.70 11.53
C THR A 14 -4.82 10.70 10.89
N GLN A 15 -4.90 10.51 9.57
CA GLN A 15 -6.17 10.54 8.83
C GLN A 15 -6.30 9.32 7.94
N GLN A 16 -7.46 8.68 8.00
CA GLN A 16 -7.81 7.58 7.12
C GLN A 16 -8.15 8.09 5.72
N VAL A 17 -7.67 7.40 4.69
CA VAL A 17 -8.00 7.64 3.29
C VAL A 17 -9.32 6.92 3.00
N THR A 18 -10.43 7.64 3.04
CA THR A 18 -11.80 7.10 2.89
C THR A 18 -12.49 7.46 1.57
N ALA A 19 -12.00 8.49 0.88
CA ALA A 19 -12.44 8.87 -0.46
C ALA A 19 -11.47 8.33 -1.53
N PRO A 20 -11.90 8.23 -2.81
CA PRO A 20 -10.97 8.01 -3.90
C PRO A 20 -9.82 9.02 -3.82
N PHE A 21 -8.58 8.50 -3.76
CA PHE A 21 -7.40 9.34 -3.70
C PHE A 21 -7.18 10.01 -5.07
N ASP A 22 -7.06 11.33 -5.07
CA ASP A 22 -6.79 12.11 -6.29
C ASP A 22 -5.29 12.38 -6.39
N PHE A 23 -4.66 11.84 -7.44
CA PHE A 23 -3.26 12.09 -7.77
C PHE A 23 -3.05 13.44 -8.48
N GLY A 24 -4.13 14.20 -8.71
CA GLY A 24 -4.10 15.51 -9.33
C GLY A 24 -3.89 15.46 -10.84
N VAL A 25 -3.53 16.62 -11.40
CA VAL A 25 -3.16 16.77 -12.80
C VAL A 25 -1.64 16.65 -12.91
N ILE A 26 -1.19 15.79 -13.80
CA ILE A 26 0.22 15.54 -14.07
C ILE A 26 0.41 15.69 -15.57
N ASP A 27 1.38 16.52 -15.98
CA ASP A 27 1.67 16.77 -17.38
C ASP A 27 2.41 15.58 -18.01
N ALA A 28 2.18 15.37 -19.31
CA ALA A 28 2.84 14.28 -20.03
C ALA A 28 4.36 14.52 -20.09
N GLY A 29 5.13 13.50 -19.73
CA GLY A 29 6.59 13.58 -19.59
C GLY A 29 7.07 13.88 -18.16
N ASP A 30 6.15 14.23 -17.24
CA ASP A 30 6.50 14.55 -15.86
C ASP A 30 6.24 13.39 -14.89
N LEU A 31 6.93 13.47 -13.75
CA LEU A 31 6.64 12.67 -12.58
C LEU A 31 5.63 13.40 -11.70
N SER A 32 4.69 12.67 -11.10
CA SER A 32 3.88 13.24 -10.03
C SER A 32 4.73 13.56 -8.80
N PRO A 33 4.21 14.40 -7.87
CA PRO A 33 4.69 14.37 -6.50
C PRO A 33 4.61 12.94 -5.93
N PRO A 34 5.51 12.56 -5.01
CA PRO A 34 5.39 11.30 -4.28
C PRO A 34 4.25 11.38 -3.25
N TYR A 35 3.47 10.30 -3.16
CA TYR A 35 2.36 10.16 -2.22
C TYR A 35 2.56 8.94 -1.33
N THR A 36 2.73 9.17 -0.03
CA THR A 36 2.98 8.11 0.96
C THR A 36 1.70 7.71 1.67
N PHE A 37 1.47 6.40 1.73
CA PHE A 37 0.37 5.76 2.42
C PHE A 37 0.89 4.81 3.49
N ASN A 38 0.13 4.68 4.57
CA ASN A 38 0.36 3.67 5.60
C ASN A 38 -0.77 2.66 5.54
N ILE A 39 -0.45 1.43 5.13
CA ILE A 39 -1.40 0.35 4.92
C ILE A 39 -1.36 -0.53 6.16
N TRP A 40 -2.39 -0.41 6.99
CA TRP A 40 -2.48 -1.10 8.27
C TRP A 40 -3.26 -2.41 8.17
N ASN A 41 -2.92 -3.35 9.04
CA ASN A 41 -3.75 -4.46 9.46
C ASN A 41 -4.06 -4.32 10.96
N ASN A 42 -5.34 -4.31 11.32
CA ASN A 42 -5.82 -4.27 12.70
C ASN A 42 -5.45 -3.01 13.51
N LYS A 43 -5.42 -1.83 12.88
CA LYS A 43 -4.97 -0.59 13.53
C LYS A 43 -5.83 -0.24 14.75
N GLY A 44 -5.24 -0.24 15.94
CA GLY A 44 -5.91 0.25 17.14
C GLY A 44 -7.05 -0.64 17.63
N GLU A 45 -7.13 -1.89 17.17
CA GLU A 45 -8.22 -2.80 17.53
C GLU A 45 -7.85 -3.65 18.76
N ALA A 46 -8.87 -4.06 19.53
CA ALA A 46 -8.70 -4.78 20.79
C ALA A 46 -8.48 -6.29 20.64
N THR A 47 -8.89 -6.86 19.50
CA THR A 47 -8.84 -8.30 19.24
C THR A 47 -7.88 -8.62 18.11
N ASP A 48 -7.15 -9.72 18.25
CA ASP A 48 -6.29 -10.22 17.17
C ASP A 48 -7.12 -10.60 15.94
N VAL A 49 -6.57 -10.28 14.77
CA VAL A 49 -7.01 -10.79 13.47
C VAL A 49 -5.86 -11.54 12.80
N SER A 50 -6.15 -12.19 11.68
CA SER A 50 -5.12 -12.92 10.94
C SER A 50 -4.04 -11.98 10.41
N THR A 51 -2.79 -12.44 10.40
CA THR A 51 -1.70 -11.75 9.71
C THR A 51 -1.97 -11.75 8.21
N MET A 52 -1.70 -10.63 7.55
CA MET A 52 -1.66 -10.58 6.09
C MET A 52 -0.33 -11.15 5.64
N GLU A 53 -0.35 -12.24 4.86
CA GLU A 53 0.83 -12.92 4.34
C GLU A 53 0.93 -12.77 2.81
N ASP A 54 2.15 -12.87 2.28
CA ASP A 54 2.47 -12.69 0.86
C ASP A 54 1.89 -11.40 0.27
N CYS A 55 2.01 -10.31 1.02
CA CYS A 55 1.43 -9.04 0.66
C CYS A 55 2.10 -8.46 -0.59
N THR A 56 1.29 -7.97 -1.52
CA THR A 56 1.74 -7.27 -2.73
C THR A 56 0.86 -6.05 -3.02
N ILE A 57 1.42 -5.04 -3.68
CA ILE A 57 0.71 -3.86 -4.18
C ILE A 57 0.84 -3.75 -5.70
N THR A 58 -0.23 -3.33 -6.36
CA THR A 58 -0.27 -3.07 -7.80
C THR A 58 -1.39 -2.09 -8.16
N THR A 59 -1.51 -1.68 -9.43
CA THR A 59 -2.67 -0.95 -9.94
C THR A 59 -3.58 -1.85 -10.77
N ARG A 60 -4.88 -1.56 -10.77
CA ARG A 60 -5.92 -2.28 -11.52
C ARG A 60 -6.96 -1.31 -12.04
N ASP A 61 -7.67 -1.67 -13.11
CA ASP A 61 -8.83 -0.89 -13.52
C ASP A 61 -9.97 -0.97 -12.47
N MET A 62 -11.04 -0.19 -12.68
CA MET A 62 -12.16 -0.14 -11.76
C MET A 62 -12.93 -1.48 -11.63
N SER A 63 -12.82 -2.36 -12.62
CA SER A 63 -13.37 -3.73 -12.60
C SER A 63 -12.39 -4.75 -11.98
N GLY A 64 -11.19 -4.31 -11.60
CA GLY A 64 -10.14 -5.17 -11.05
C GLY A 64 -9.28 -5.88 -12.10
N GLY A 65 -9.46 -5.54 -13.38
CA GLY A 65 -8.71 -6.05 -14.51
C GLY A 65 -7.39 -5.30 -14.75
N LEU A 66 -6.81 -5.57 -15.91
CA LEU A 66 -5.48 -5.12 -16.32
C LEU A 66 -5.51 -3.80 -17.13
N GLY A 67 -6.68 -3.15 -17.27
CA GLY A 67 -6.83 -1.91 -18.02
C GLY A 67 -6.60 -2.03 -19.53
N ASN A 68 -6.57 -3.24 -20.08
CA ASN A 68 -6.31 -3.52 -21.50
C ASN A 68 -7.54 -4.06 -22.26
N THR A 69 -8.74 -3.89 -21.69
CA THR A 69 -9.99 -4.21 -22.38
C THR A 69 -10.21 -3.23 -23.53
N VAL A 70 -10.32 -3.76 -24.75
CA VAL A 70 -10.51 -2.94 -25.97
C VAL A 70 -11.72 -2.03 -25.83
N GLY A 71 -11.52 -0.72 -26.05
CA GLY A 71 -12.56 0.30 -25.94
C GLY A 71 -12.83 0.80 -24.52
N ASN A 72 -12.16 0.25 -23.51
CA ASN A 72 -12.21 0.69 -22.11
C ASN A 72 -10.81 0.68 -21.48
N GLU A 73 -9.80 1.04 -22.27
CA GLU A 73 -8.41 1.01 -21.82
C GLU A 73 -8.15 2.04 -20.72
N VAL A 74 -7.44 1.62 -19.68
CA VAL A 74 -6.94 2.47 -18.60
C VAL A 74 -5.42 2.48 -18.72
N GLU A 75 -4.88 3.51 -19.37
CA GLU A 75 -3.47 3.60 -19.76
C GLU A 75 -2.53 3.55 -18.57
N VAL A 76 -2.90 4.24 -17.50
CA VAL A 76 -2.18 4.25 -16.22
C VAL A 76 -1.92 2.84 -15.67
N VAL A 77 -2.85 1.91 -15.88
CA VAL A 77 -2.72 0.51 -15.45
C VAL A 77 -2.02 -0.32 -16.53
N LYS A 78 -2.51 -0.25 -17.77
CA LYS A 78 -2.09 -1.14 -18.87
C LYS A 78 -0.62 -0.96 -19.26
N ASN A 79 -0.10 0.25 -19.05
CA ASN A 79 1.26 0.65 -19.42
C ASN A 79 2.18 0.79 -18.19
N ASN A 80 1.73 0.38 -16.99
CA ASN A 80 2.53 0.36 -15.76
C ASN A 80 3.10 1.74 -15.36
N TRP A 81 2.28 2.78 -15.33
CA TRP A 81 2.75 4.16 -15.09
C TRP A 81 3.12 4.48 -13.64
N PHE A 82 2.89 3.57 -12.69
CA PHE A 82 3.14 3.85 -11.28
C PHE A 82 4.39 3.15 -10.79
N HIS A 83 5.11 3.85 -9.91
CA HIS A 83 6.18 3.31 -9.10
C HIS A 83 5.72 3.20 -7.65
N ALA A 84 6.14 2.14 -6.96
CA ALA A 84 5.92 1.89 -5.54
C ALA A 84 7.25 1.55 -4.84
N GLN A 85 7.57 2.37 -3.84
CA GLN A 85 8.68 2.15 -2.89
C GLN A 85 8.09 1.78 -1.52
N VAL A 86 8.64 0.76 -0.88
CA VAL A 86 8.22 0.29 0.45
C VAL A 86 9.17 0.85 1.50
N ASP A 87 8.81 2.02 2.04
CA ASP A 87 9.64 2.77 2.98
C ASP A 87 9.88 2.01 4.30
N SER A 88 8.91 1.20 4.75
CA SER A 88 9.04 0.34 5.93
C SER A 88 10.06 -0.79 5.77
N LEU A 89 10.53 -1.03 4.54
CA LEU A 89 11.64 -1.95 4.21
C LEU A 89 12.92 -1.19 3.86
N GLN A 90 12.96 0.13 4.05
CA GLN A 90 14.10 1.01 3.74
C GLN A 90 14.49 0.97 2.26
N GLU A 91 13.52 0.72 1.37
CA GLU A 91 13.75 0.83 -0.06
C GLU A 91 14.06 2.27 -0.47
N THR A 92 14.90 2.45 -1.49
CA THR A 92 15.31 3.75 -2.04
C THR A 92 15.22 3.76 -3.56
N ASP A 93 14.27 3.01 -4.14
CA ASP A 93 14.15 2.72 -5.56
C ASP A 93 12.96 3.44 -6.24
N LEU A 94 12.39 4.47 -5.63
CA LEU A 94 11.33 5.27 -6.24
C LEU A 94 11.77 5.83 -7.61
N GLY A 95 10.94 5.63 -8.63
CA GLY A 95 11.23 6.03 -10.00
C GLY A 95 12.17 5.09 -10.76
N GLN A 96 12.70 4.04 -10.13
CA GLN A 96 13.51 3.01 -10.80
C GLN A 96 12.64 1.91 -11.42
N PRO A 97 13.14 1.17 -12.44
CA PRO A 97 12.40 0.07 -13.04
C PRO A 97 11.94 -1.02 -12.04
N THR A 98 12.66 -1.19 -10.93
CA THR A 98 12.34 -2.17 -9.87
C THR A 98 11.12 -1.78 -9.03
N SER A 99 10.72 -0.51 -9.03
CA SER A 99 9.54 -0.03 -8.32
C SER A 99 8.30 0.01 -9.18
N ILE A 100 8.37 -0.30 -10.48
CA ILE A 100 7.22 -0.26 -11.38
C ILE A 100 6.12 -1.23 -10.90
N ILE A 101 4.87 -0.75 -10.92
CA ILE A 101 3.66 -1.52 -10.67
C ILE A 101 2.61 -1.26 -11.75
N GLY A 102 1.77 -2.26 -12.01
CA GLY A 102 0.64 -2.15 -12.93
C GLY A 102 0.19 -3.48 -13.46
N LYS A 103 -0.28 -3.48 -14.71
CA LYS A 103 -0.67 -4.70 -15.42
C LYS A 103 0.35 -5.84 -15.27
N ASP A 104 1.61 -5.57 -15.57
CA ASP A 104 2.64 -6.62 -15.68
C ASP A 104 3.45 -6.80 -14.38
N PHE A 105 3.32 -5.87 -13.43
CA PHE A 105 4.17 -5.80 -12.25
C PHE A 105 3.38 -5.61 -10.95
N SER A 106 3.87 -6.26 -9.89
CA SER A 106 3.41 -6.07 -8.51
C SER A 106 4.62 -6.01 -7.60
N LYS A 107 4.60 -5.07 -6.64
CA LYS A 107 5.67 -4.91 -5.65
C LYS A 107 5.29 -5.67 -4.37
N PRO A 108 6.15 -6.56 -3.83
CA PRO A 108 5.95 -7.11 -2.50
C PRO A 108 5.93 -5.99 -1.46
N ILE A 109 5.06 -6.08 -0.47
CA ILE A 109 5.01 -5.10 0.63
C ILE A 109 5.08 -5.81 1.98
N GLY A 110 5.55 -5.10 3.01
CA GLY A 110 5.65 -5.61 4.38
C GLY A 110 6.39 -4.60 5.26
N THR A 111 6.77 -5.02 6.45
CA THR A 111 7.52 -4.17 7.39
C THR A 111 8.55 -4.98 8.14
N THR A 112 9.60 -4.29 8.62
CA THR A 112 10.57 -4.85 9.58
C THR A 112 10.32 -4.35 11.00
N GLY A 113 9.35 -3.45 11.17
CA GLY A 113 8.92 -2.93 12.47
C GLY A 113 8.29 -4.01 13.34
N LYS A 114 8.22 -3.74 14.64
CA LYS A 114 7.69 -4.68 15.64
C LYS A 114 6.45 -4.11 16.30
N THR A 115 5.60 -4.99 16.81
CA THR A 115 4.48 -4.61 17.66
C THR A 115 4.82 -4.90 19.11
N THR A 116 4.89 -3.85 19.91
CA THR A 116 5.45 -3.86 21.26
C THR A 116 4.39 -3.66 22.34
N LYS A 117 3.22 -3.10 22.00
CA LYS A 117 2.13 -2.87 22.95
C LYS A 117 0.77 -3.33 22.43
N ASP A 118 -0.07 -3.77 23.36
CA ASP A 118 -1.47 -4.13 23.09
C ASP A 118 -2.37 -2.90 22.95
N HIS A 119 -3.66 -3.13 22.73
CA HIS A 119 -4.67 -2.07 22.58
C HIS A 119 -4.80 -1.15 23.80
N THR A 120 -4.51 -1.66 25.00
CA THR A 120 -4.56 -0.88 26.24
C THR A 120 -3.30 -0.04 26.46
N GLY A 121 -2.27 -0.26 25.63
CA GLY A 121 -0.94 0.32 25.80
C GLY A 121 -0.06 -0.45 26.78
N ALA A 122 -0.42 -1.68 27.15
CA ALA A 122 0.44 -2.54 27.94
C ALA A 122 1.52 -3.17 27.04
N THR A 123 2.76 -3.20 27.52
CA THR A 123 3.90 -3.76 26.78
C THR A 123 3.81 -5.28 26.73
N TYR A 124 4.00 -5.85 25.53
CA TYR A 124 4.17 -7.29 25.37
C TYR A 124 5.48 -7.77 26.00
N PRO A 125 5.48 -8.88 26.76
CA PRO A 125 6.72 -9.48 27.27
C PRO A 125 7.72 -9.84 26.15
N THR A 126 7.22 -10.16 24.96
CA THR A 126 8.02 -10.39 23.76
C THR A 126 7.35 -9.69 22.58
N PRO A 127 8.00 -8.69 21.96
CA PRO A 127 7.43 -8.00 20.81
C PRO A 127 7.20 -8.94 19.62
N PHE A 128 6.07 -8.76 18.94
CA PHE A 128 5.78 -9.48 17.70
C PHE A 128 6.59 -8.91 16.55
N THR A 129 7.20 -9.79 15.77
CA THR A 129 8.02 -9.42 14.61
C THR A 129 7.43 -10.10 13.36
N PRO A 130 7.08 -9.35 12.31
CA PRO A 130 6.61 -9.93 11.05
C PRO A 130 7.73 -10.68 10.32
N ALA A 131 7.35 -11.69 9.56
CA ALA A 131 8.23 -12.26 8.55
C ALA A 131 8.24 -11.40 7.27
N ALA A 132 9.03 -11.80 6.28
CA ALA A 132 9.07 -11.12 5.00
C ALA A 132 7.68 -11.15 4.32
N LYS A 133 7.27 -10.01 3.78
CA LYS A 133 5.97 -9.82 3.09
C LYS A 133 4.74 -9.96 4.01
N GLU A 134 4.92 -9.72 5.30
CA GLU A 134 3.83 -9.76 6.27
C GLU A 134 3.46 -8.39 6.82
N ILE A 135 2.19 -8.27 7.21
CA ILE A 135 1.66 -7.18 8.02
C ILE A 135 0.82 -7.81 9.14
N LEU A 136 1.28 -7.68 10.38
CA LEU A 136 0.72 -8.38 11.53
C LEU A 136 -0.74 -7.98 11.80
N GLY A 137 -1.53 -8.95 12.27
CA GLY A 137 -2.91 -8.74 12.71
C GLY A 137 -3.08 -8.66 14.23
N VAL A 138 -2.00 -8.62 15.00
CA VAL A 138 -2.07 -8.58 16.48
C VAL A 138 -2.73 -7.29 16.97
N ASN A 139 -3.51 -7.36 18.05
CA ASN A 139 -4.11 -6.20 18.68
C ASN A 139 -3.05 -5.21 19.17
N ASN A 140 -3.36 -3.93 19.02
CA ASN A 140 -2.42 -2.84 19.23
C ASN A 140 -3.15 -1.54 19.54
N ASN A 141 -2.44 -0.56 20.08
CA ASN A 141 -2.98 0.76 20.45
C ASN A 141 -3.11 1.73 19.26
N GLY A 142 -2.72 1.31 18.05
CA GLY A 142 -2.77 2.13 16.85
C GLY A 142 -1.73 3.26 16.79
N ASP A 143 -0.78 3.32 17.74
CA ASP A 143 0.37 4.22 17.69
C ASP A 143 1.43 3.67 16.73
N PRO A 144 1.94 4.46 15.78
CA PRO A 144 2.86 3.97 14.76
C PRO A 144 4.21 3.50 15.33
N THR A 145 4.65 4.03 16.48
CA THR A 145 5.91 3.62 17.10
C THR A 145 5.77 2.28 17.83
N ASP A 146 4.62 2.05 18.47
CA ASP A 146 4.35 0.81 19.21
C ASP A 146 3.86 -0.33 18.32
N ALA A 147 3.24 -0.02 17.18
CA ALA A 147 2.59 -0.98 16.29
C ALA A 147 3.25 -1.03 14.89
N ALA A 148 4.57 -0.85 14.82
CA ALA A 148 5.33 -0.82 13.57
C ALA A 148 5.30 -2.16 12.79
N GLY A 149 4.88 -3.26 13.43
CA GLY A 149 4.64 -4.55 12.79
C GLY A 149 3.27 -4.66 12.10
N ASN A 150 2.34 -3.75 12.39
CA ASN A 150 0.95 -3.77 11.92
C ASN A 150 0.71 -2.89 10.68
N TYR A 151 1.74 -2.27 10.10
CA TYR A 151 1.57 -1.51 8.87
C TYR A 151 2.78 -1.59 7.95
N ALA A 152 2.54 -1.42 6.65
CA ALA A 152 3.57 -1.13 5.66
C ALA A 152 3.43 0.33 5.19
N THR A 153 4.55 1.05 5.11
CA THR A 153 4.60 2.40 4.55
C THR A 153 5.02 2.29 3.10
N VAL A 154 4.20 2.82 2.19
CA VAL A 154 4.42 2.73 0.75
C VAL A 154 4.28 4.11 0.12
N THR A 155 5.31 4.52 -0.62
CA THR A 155 5.30 5.75 -1.41
C THR A 155 5.05 5.42 -2.88
N LEU A 156 4.02 6.05 -3.44
CA LEU A 156 3.63 5.93 -4.84
C LEU A 156 4.03 7.19 -5.62
N GLN A 157 4.46 7.00 -6.86
CA GLN A 157 4.71 8.10 -7.80
C GLN A 157 4.27 7.67 -9.20
N ALA A 158 3.53 8.54 -9.89
CA ALA A 158 3.21 8.32 -11.29
C ALA A 158 4.36 8.84 -12.17
N ALA A 159 4.71 8.08 -13.20
CA ALA A 159 5.59 8.47 -14.30
C ALA A 159 4.76 8.49 -15.59
N VAL A 160 4.29 9.68 -15.98
CA VAL A 160 3.40 9.83 -17.13
C VAL A 160 4.25 9.97 -18.40
N PRO A 161 4.12 9.09 -19.41
CA PRO A 161 4.93 9.17 -20.60
C PRO A 161 4.52 10.35 -21.49
N LEU A 162 5.43 10.81 -22.36
CA LEU A 162 5.20 11.94 -23.28
C LEU A 162 4.06 11.70 -24.28
N ASP A 163 3.76 10.44 -24.61
CA ASP A 163 2.70 10.04 -25.52
C ASP A 163 1.36 9.73 -24.81
N ALA A 164 1.27 10.02 -23.51
CA ALA A 164 0.05 9.85 -22.73
C ALA A 164 -1.12 10.66 -23.31
N LYS A 165 -2.29 10.03 -23.39
CA LYS A 165 -3.51 10.75 -23.76
C LYS A 165 -3.97 11.63 -22.61
N SER A 166 -4.41 12.84 -22.94
CA SER A 166 -5.05 13.72 -21.96
C SER A 166 -6.39 13.14 -21.51
N GLY A 167 -6.75 13.40 -20.25
CA GLY A 167 -8.04 13.01 -19.69
C GLY A 167 -7.93 12.40 -18.30
N LYS A 168 -9.09 12.32 -17.63
CA LYS A 168 -9.21 11.72 -16.31
C LYS A 168 -9.26 10.19 -16.45
N GLN A 169 -8.37 9.50 -15.74
CA GLN A 169 -8.37 8.04 -15.66
C GLN A 169 -8.70 7.58 -14.24
N GLN A 170 -9.68 6.70 -14.11
CA GLN A 170 -10.03 6.08 -12.82
C GLN A 170 -9.45 4.68 -12.74
N PHE A 171 -8.81 4.38 -11.62
CA PHE A 171 -8.16 3.10 -11.37
C PHE A 171 -8.17 2.81 -9.86
N LYS A 172 -7.74 1.60 -9.52
CA LYS A 172 -7.59 1.12 -8.14
C LYS A 172 -6.12 0.89 -7.85
N VAL A 173 -5.65 1.38 -6.72
CA VAL A 173 -4.47 0.81 -6.06
C VAL A 173 -4.95 -0.41 -5.28
N ARG A 174 -4.36 -1.59 -5.54
CA ARG A 174 -4.79 -2.86 -4.96
C ARG A 174 -3.67 -3.44 -4.12
N VAL A 175 -4.00 -3.78 -2.87
CA VAL A 175 -3.21 -4.69 -2.05
C VAL A 175 -3.82 -6.08 -2.15
N SER A 176 -2.97 -7.09 -2.36
CA SER A 176 -3.35 -8.50 -2.38
C SER A 176 -2.53 -9.26 -1.34
N TYR A 177 -3.16 -10.21 -0.66
CA TYR A 177 -2.57 -10.98 0.44
C TYR A 177 -3.35 -12.29 0.60
N ARG A 178 -2.78 -13.23 1.35
CA ARG A 178 -3.48 -14.40 1.92
C ARG A 178 -3.49 -14.31 3.44
N TYR A 179 -4.34 -15.09 4.09
CA TYR A 179 -4.39 -15.20 5.55
C TYR A 179 -5.03 -16.54 5.96
N VAL A 180 -4.76 -17.02 7.17
CA VAL A 180 -5.29 -18.27 7.75
C VAL A 180 -5.83 -18.06 9.18
#